data_AF-A0A8C5RB74-F1
#
_entry.id   AF-A0A8C5RB74-F1
#
_cell.length_a   1.000
_cell.length_b   1.000
_cell.length_c   1.000
_cell.angle_alpha   90.00
_cell.angle_beta   90.00
_cell.angle_gamma   90.00
#
_symmetry.space_group_name_H-M   'P 1'
#
loop_
_entity.id
_entity.type
_entity.pdbx_description
1 polymer ?
#
loop_
_entity_poly.entity_id
_entity_poly.type
_entity_poly.pdbx_seq_one_letter_code
_entity_poly.pdbx_strand_id
1 'polypeptide(L)'
;MYIIPLLTSVLHDESQWEKPHEFYPDHFLDSEGTFVKRDAFMPFSAGQRVCVGENLAKMELFLFFTNLLQRFTFQPPSGTSSSLPTSSRDLPSKKQIVHNLQPQLESETQSFNKAVVK
;
A
#
# COMPACT_ATOMS: atom_id res chain seq x y z
N MET A 1 -31.60 9.94 -16.18
CA MET A 1 -30.25 9.63 -16.70
C MET A 1 -29.34 9.49 -15.50
N TYR A 2 -28.76 8.30 -15.28
CA TYR A 2 -27.84 8.03 -14.18
C TYR A 2 -26.43 7.99 -14.74
N ILE A 3 -25.49 8.65 -14.06
CA ILE A 3 -24.06 8.62 -14.40
C ILE A 3 -23.39 7.80 -13.29
N ILE A 4 -22.67 6.74 -13.68
CA ILE A 4 -21.94 5.87 -12.76
C ILE A 4 -20.46 6.03 -13.06
N PRO A 5 -19.66 6.62 -12.17
CA PRO A 5 -18.22 6.77 -12.39
C PRO A 5 -17.51 5.43 -12.25
N LEU A 6 -16.73 5.05 -13.27
CA LEU A 6 -15.88 3.86 -13.24
C LEU A 6 -14.49 4.22 -12.72
N LEU A 7 -14.36 4.43 -11.40
CA LEU A 7 -13.10 4.89 -10.78
C LEU A 7 -11.92 3.96 -11.05
N THR A 8 -12.14 2.65 -11.17
CA THR A 8 -11.07 1.71 -11.52
C THR A 8 -10.43 2.01 -12.89
N SER A 9 -11.19 2.58 -13.83
CA SER A 9 -10.68 2.90 -15.17
C SER A 9 -9.59 3.97 -15.12
N VAL A 10 -9.78 5.04 -14.33
CA VAL A 10 -8.81 6.14 -14.26
C VAL A 10 -7.52 5.74 -13.53
N LEU A 11 -7.60 4.73 -12.66
CA LEU A 11 -6.45 4.19 -11.94
C LEU A 11 -5.59 3.25 -12.80
N HIS A 12 -6.12 2.79 -13.95
CA HIS A 12 -5.41 1.94 -14.91
C HIS A 12 -5.27 2.59 -16.29
N ASP A 13 -5.56 3.88 -16.42
CA ASP A 13 -5.49 4.60 -17.68
C ASP A 13 -4.02 4.83 -18.08
N GLU A 14 -3.60 4.21 -19.18
CA GLU A 14 -2.24 4.32 -19.74
C GLU A 14 -1.86 5.76 -20.14
N SER A 15 -2.84 6.64 -20.35
CA SER A 15 -2.56 8.06 -20.59
C SER A 15 -2.17 8.84 -19.33
N GLN A 16 -2.51 8.31 -18.14
CA GLN A 16 -2.26 8.92 -16.84
C GLN A 16 -1.12 8.25 -16.08
N TRP A 17 -0.86 6.97 -16.33
CA TRP A 17 0.09 6.14 -15.60
C TRP A 17 1.01 5.41 -16.57
N GLU A 18 2.33 5.54 -16.37
CA GLU A 18 3.33 4.87 -17.23
C GLU A 18 3.30 3.34 -17.10
N LYS A 19 2.99 2.84 -15.90
CA LYS A 19 2.98 1.41 -15.56
C LYS A 19 1.72 1.06 -14.75
N PRO A 20 0.51 1.18 -15.34
CA PRO A 20 -0.76 1.13 -14.60
C PRO A 20 -1.05 -0.22 -13.93
N HIS A 21 -0.41 -1.29 -14.40
CA HIS A 21 -0.62 -2.65 -13.90
C HIS A 21 0.53 -3.16 -13.02
N GLU A 22 1.52 -2.31 -12.72
CA GLU A 22 2.64 -2.66 -11.87
C GLU A 22 2.58 -1.85 -10.56
N PHE A 23 3.08 -2.43 -9.48
CA PHE A 23 3.34 -1.66 -8.28
C PHE A 23 4.55 -0.74 -8.51
N TYR A 24 4.30 0.51 -8.88
CA TYR A 24 5.33 1.47 -9.27
C TYR A 24 5.22 2.79 -8.46
N PRO A 25 5.84 2.86 -7.26
CA PRO A 25 5.75 4.02 -6.38
C PRO A 25 6.23 5.34 -6.99
N ASP A 26 7.15 5.29 -7.94
CA ASP A 26 7.72 6.47 -8.59
C ASP A 26 6.67 7.30 -9.36
N HIS A 27 5.49 6.74 -9.65
CA HIS A 27 4.37 7.55 -10.19
C HIS A 27 3.98 8.73 -9.31
N PHE A 28 4.33 8.69 -8.02
CA PHE A 28 4.03 9.74 -7.05
C PHE A 28 5.22 10.64 -6.74
N LEU A 29 6.33 10.55 -7.50
CA LEU A 29 7.53 11.34 -7.30
C LEU A 29 7.84 12.18 -8.54
N ASP A 30 8.37 13.39 -8.35
CA ASP A 30 8.99 14.17 -9.43
C ASP A 30 10.47 13.81 -9.64
N SER A 31 11.14 14.51 -10.57
CA SER A 31 12.57 14.28 -10.88
C SER A 31 13.50 14.51 -9.70
N GLU A 32 13.06 15.28 -8.71
CA GLU A 32 13.83 15.57 -7.48
C GLU A 32 13.44 14.62 -6.33
N GLY A 33 12.53 13.66 -6.57
CA GLY A 33 12.05 12.73 -5.56
C GLY A 33 11.03 13.34 -4.58
N THR A 34 10.43 14.48 -4.92
CA THR A 34 9.38 15.10 -4.10
C THR A 34 8.02 14.51 -4.43
N PHE A 35 7.17 14.32 -3.42
CA PHE A 35 5.84 13.77 -3.61
C PHE A 35 4.96 14.68 -4.46
N VAL A 36 4.36 14.12 -5.52
CA VAL A 36 3.40 14.79 -6.39
C VAL A 36 2.06 14.07 -6.34
N LYS A 37 1.01 14.82 -6.00
CA LYS A 37 -0.37 14.33 -6.10
C LYS A 37 -0.86 14.48 -7.53
N ARG A 38 -1.25 13.37 -8.16
CA ARG A 38 -1.91 13.36 -9.48
C ARG A 38 -3.42 13.45 -9.34
N ASP A 39 -4.08 14.23 -10.20
CA ASP A 39 -5.55 14.36 -10.20
C ASP A 39 -6.25 13.05 -10.59
N ALA A 40 -5.62 12.23 -11.44
CA ALA A 40 -6.09 10.89 -11.78
C ALA A 40 -6.10 9.92 -10.58
N PHE A 41 -5.37 10.23 -9.50
CA PHE A 41 -5.32 9.41 -8.30
C PHE A 41 -6.53 9.69 -7.40
N MET A 42 -7.63 8.97 -7.67
CA MET A 42 -8.90 9.12 -6.93
C MET A 42 -9.34 7.83 -6.20
N PRO A 43 -8.50 7.23 -5.33
CA PRO A 43 -8.89 6.01 -4.59
C PRO A 43 -10.03 6.27 -3.59
N PHE A 44 -10.26 7.53 -3.22
CA PHE A 44 -11.31 7.97 -2.30
C PHE A 44 -12.38 8.83 -2.99
N SER A 45 -12.56 8.67 -4.30
CA SER A 45 -13.41 9.53 -5.15
C SER A 45 -12.88 10.98 -5.22
N ALA A 46 -13.73 11.93 -5.62
CA ALA A 46 -13.39 13.34 -5.73
C ALA A 46 -14.61 14.26 -5.51
N GLY A 47 -14.34 15.56 -5.35
CA GLY A 47 -15.36 16.61 -5.22
C GLY A 47 -16.15 16.56 -3.92
N GLN A 48 -17.39 17.06 -3.94
CA GLN A 48 -18.24 17.16 -2.74
C GLN A 48 -18.63 15.81 -2.12
N ARG A 49 -18.43 14.72 -2.86
CA ARG A 49 -18.73 13.34 -2.44
C ARG A 49 -17.46 12.52 -2.29
N VAL A 50 -16.32 13.18 -2.09
CA VAL A 50 -15.08 12.53 -1.65
C VAL A 50 -15.32 11.78 -0.34
N CYS A 51 -14.63 10.66 -0.15
CA CYS A 51 -14.77 9.84 1.06
C CYS A 51 -14.52 10.70 2.31
N VAL A 52 -15.53 10.80 3.17
CA VAL A 52 -15.41 11.52 4.46
C VAL A 52 -14.30 10.94 5.34
N GLY A 53 -13.98 9.65 5.16
CA GLY A 53 -12.92 8.95 5.86
C GLY A 53 -11.54 9.01 5.21
N GLU A 54 -11.32 9.79 4.13
CA GLU A 54 -10.04 9.83 3.41
C GLU A 54 -8.85 10.12 4.36
N ASN A 55 -8.97 11.13 5.21
CA ASN A 55 -7.89 11.52 6.12
C ASN A 55 -7.64 10.46 7.20
N LEU A 56 -8.71 9.88 7.75
CA LEU A 56 -8.60 8.81 8.74
C LEU A 56 -7.90 7.59 8.13
N ALA A 57 -8.35 7.15 6.97
CA ALA A 57 -7.74 6.03 6.26
C ALA A 57 -6.26 6.27 5.98
N LYS A 58 -5.87 7.46 5.50
CA LYS A 58 -4.45 7.79 5.27
C LYS A 58 -3.61 7.72 6.54
N MET A 59 -4.11 8.26 7.65
CA MET A 59 -3.40 8.20 8.94
C MET A 59 -3.27 6.77 9.44
N GLU A 60 -4.35 6.00 9.41
CA GLU A 60 -4.35 4.60 9.84
C GLU A 60 -3.41 3.75 8.99
N LEU A 61 -3.46 3.87 7.65
CA LEU A 61 -2.53 3.19 6.75
C LEU A 61 -1.09 3.57 7.07
N PHE A 62 -0.79 4.86 7.19
CA PHE A 62 0.56 5.33 7.48
C PHE A 62 1.09 4.74 8.79
N LEU A 63 0.34 4.88 9.89
CA LEU A 63 0.76 4.38 11.20
C LEU A 63 0.89 2.86 11.24
N PHE A 64 -0.05 2.15 10.62
CA PHE A 64 -0.03 0.70 10.55
C PHE A 64 1.17 0.19 9.77
N PHE A 65 1.37 0.68 8.54
CA PHE A 65 2.46 0.23 7.68
C PHE A 65 3.83 0.65 8.21
N THR A 66 3.98 1.87 8.72
CA THR A 66 5.27 2.31 9.30
C THR A 66 5.64 1.46 10.51
N ASN A 67 4.69 1.18 11.42
CA ASN A 67 4.98 0.33 12.58
C ASN A 67 5.39 -1.08 12.17
N LEU A 68 4.73 -1.65 11.17
CA LEU A 68 5.06 -2.98 10.68
C LEU A 68 6.41 -3.01 9.97
N LEU A 69 6.66 -2.09 9.03
CA LEU A 69 7.87 -2.06 8.22
C LEU A 69 9.13 -1.69 9.04
N GLN A 70 8.97 -0.93 10.13
CA GLN A 70 10.08 -0.63 11.05
C GLN A 70 10.48 -1.84 11.90
N ARG A 71 9.55 -2.76 12.17
CA ARG A 71 9.76 -3.85 13.14
C ARG A 71 9.88 -5.22 12.50
N PHE A 72 9.37 -5.38 11.29
CA PHE A 72 9.27 -6.68 10.61
C PHE A 72 9.71 -6.59 9.16
N THR A 73 10.45 -7.61 8.72
CA THR A 73 10.66 -7.91 7.31
C THR A 73 9.58 -8.88 6.84
N PHE A 74 8.88 -8.52 5.77
CA PHE A 74 7.85 -9.35 5.16
C PHE A 74 8.47 -10.33 4.16
N GLN A 75 8.13 -11.61 4.29
CA GLN A 75 8.53 -12.64 3.33
C GLN A 75 7.32 -13.43 2.82
N PRO A 76 7.31 -13.79 1.52
CA PRO A 76 6.32 -14.72 1.01
C PRO A 76 6.50 -16.10 1.64
N PRO A 77 5.44 -16.90 1.80
CA PRO A 77 5.56 -18.29 2.22
C PRO A 77 6.40 -19.09 1.25
N SER A 78 7.19 -20.03 1.78
CA SER A 78 7.98 -20.99 1.02
C SER A 78 7.11 -21.71 -0.03
N GLY A 79 7.49 -21.63 -1.30
CA GLY A 79 6.76 -22.26 -2.41
C GLY A 79 5.73 -21.38 -3.13
N THR A 80 5.65 -20.08 -2.81
CA THR A 80 4.79 -19.14 -3.56
C THR A 80 5.55 -18.57 -4.76
N SER A 81 5.12 -18.88 -5.99
CA SER A 81 5.60 -18.16 -7.17
C SER A 81 5.14 -16.71 -7.10
N SER A 82 6.04 -15.76 -7.37
CA SER A 82 5.82 -14.31 -7.26
C SER A 82 4.79 -13.73 -8.25
N SER A 83 4.02 -14.58 -8.94
CA SER A 83 2.99 -14.15 -9.87
C SER A 83 1.81 -13.57 -9.09
N LEU A 84 1.70 -12.25 -9.10
CA LEU A 84 0.50 -11.55 -8.65
C LEU A 84 -0.69 -11.97 -9.55
N PRO A 85 -1.86 -12.29 -8.98
CA PRO A 85 -3.04 -12.58 -9.78
C PRO A 85 -3.45 -11.34 -10.58
N THR A 86 -3.42 -11.47 -11.91
CA THR A 86 -3.67 -10.39 -12.88
C THR A 86 -5.16 -10.11 -13.14
N SER A 87 -6.06 -10.90 -12.56
CA SER A 87 -7.51 -10.78 -12.76
C SER A 87 -8.27 -11.07 -11.48
N SER A 88 -9.42 -10.42 -11.28
CA SER A 88 -10.35 -10.74 -10.19
C SER A 88 -10.86 -12.20 -10.27
N ARG A 89 -10.76 -12.84 -11.43
CA ARG A 89 -11.04 -14.27 -11.63
C ARG A 89 -9.92 -15.19 -11.13
N ASP A 90 -8.70 -14.66 -11.02
CA ASP A 90 -7.52 -15.36 -10.53
C ASP A 90 -7.36 -15.20 -9.01
N LEU A 91 -8.23 -14.41 -8.35
CA LEU A 91 -8.22 -14.25 -6.90
C LEU A 91 -8.57 -15.61 -6.29
N PRO A 92 -7.60 -16.32 -5.68
CA PRO A 92 -7.88 -17.63 -5.15
C PRO A 92 -8.88 -17.46 -4.00
N SER A 93 -10.05 -18.08 -4.15
CA SER A 93 -11.14 -18.09 -3.17
C SER A 93 -10.59 -18.10 -1.75
N LYS A 94 -10.62 -16.93 -1.09
CA LYS A 94 -10.33 -16.75 0.32
C LYS A 94 -9.02 -17.44 0.81
N LYS A 95 -7.96 -17.49 0.00
CA LYS A 95 -6.65 -17.90 0.54
C LYS A 95 -6.17 -16.79 1.47
N GLN A 96 -6.01 -17.12 2.74
CA GLN A 96 -5.35 -16.25 3.70
C GLN A 96 -3.98 -15.91 3.12
N ILE A 97 -3.75 -14.63 2.84
CA ILE A 97 -2.42 -14.14 2.50
C ILE A 97 -1.60 -14.25 3.79
N VAL A 98 -0.96 -15.40 3.96
CA VAL A 98 0.01 -15.60 5.04
C VAL A 98 1.30 -14.98 4.57
N HIS A 99 1.83 -14.03 5.32
CA HIS A 99 3.21 -13.57 5.16
C HIS A 99 4.00 -14.00 6.39
N ASN A 100 5.23 -14.47 6.17
CA ASN A 100 6.16 -14.68 7.26
C ASN A 100 6.68 -13.31 7.69
N LEU A 101 6.54 -12.97 8.97
CA LEU A 101 7.09 -11.76 9.57
C LEU A 101 8.35 -12.13 10.35
N GLN A 102 9.49 -11.63 9.91
CA GLN A 102 10.74 -11.76 10.66
C GLN A 102 11.01 -10.46 11.42
N PRO A 103 11.08 -10.46 12.76
CA PRO A 103 11.46 -9.27 13.52
C PRO A 103 12.82 -8.73 13.07
N GLN A 104 12.95 -7.42 12.88
CA GLN A 104 14.21 -6.82 12.43
C GLN A 104 15.26 -6.67 13.54
N LEU A 105 14.88 -6.76 14.83
CA LEU A 105 15.83 -6.62 15.93
C LEU A 105 15.58 -7.59 17.09
N GLU A 106 16.52 -8.51 17.25
CA GLU A 106 16.91 -9.13 18.54
C GLU A 106 17.95 -8.26 19.30
N SER A 107 18.41 -7.13 18.74
CA SER A 107 19.50 -6.33 19.31
C SER A 107 19.08 -5.04 20.06
N GLU A 108 17.85 -4.53 19.90
CA GLU A 108 17.39 -3.31 20.60
C GLU A 108 16.63 -3.58 21.90
N THR A 109 16.06 -4.78 22.06
CA THR A 109 15.45 -5.20 23.34
C THR A 109 16.48 -5.27 24.47
N GLN A 110 17.77 -5.50 24.16
CA GLN A 110 18.85 -5.43 25.15
C GLN A 110 19.15 -3.98 25.57
N SER A 111 19.00 -3.00 24.68
CA SER A 111 19.32 -1.60 24.94
C SER A 111 18.18 -0.87 25.67
N PHE A 112 16.93 -1.14 25.28
CA PHE A 112 15.75 -0.55 25.93
C PHE A 112 15.56 -1.07 27.37
N ASN A 113 15.75 -2.37 27.61
CA ASN A 113 15.68 -2.93 28.97
C ASN A 113 16.84 -2.45 29.87
N LYS A 114 17.99 -2.06 29.29
CA LYS A 114 19.12 -1.50 30.05
C LYS A 114 18.93 -0.02 30.39
N ALA A 115 18.12 0.70 29.63
CA ALA A 115 17.76 2.10 29.90
C ALA A 115 16.61 2.25 30.91
N VAL A 116 15.77 1.22 31.07
CA VAL A 116 14.67 1.21 32.05
C VAL A 116 15.11 0.72 33.44
N VAL A 117 16.24 -0.02 33.53
CA VAL A 117 16.79 -0.56 34.79
C VAL A 117 17.95 0.31 35.33
N LYS A 118 18.06 1.56 34.87
CA LYS A 118 18.97 2.57 35.40
C LYS A 118 18.21 3.86 35.67
#